data_AF-A0A848AZL6-F1
#
_entry.id   AF-A0A848AZL6-F1
#
_cell.length_a   1.000
_cell.length_b   1.000
_cell.length_c   1.000
_cell.angle_alpha   90.00
_cell.angle_beta   90.00
_cell.angle_gamma   90.00
#
_symmetry.space_group_name_H-M   'P 1'
#
loop_
_entity.id
_entity.type
_entity.pdbx_description
1 polymer ?
#
loop_
_entity_poly.entity_id
_entity_poly.type
_entity_poly.pdbx_seq_one_letter_code
_entity_poly.pdbx_strand_id
1 'polypeptide(L)'
;MQSEKIPSAILNAAALLLQPYLPDLTPQKLETALAAKEKNAGELDLSRKLTRAECARILGVSVNSVHRYIQNGYLRAINISPRLVRVDPESVQELLTNGIIAREK
;
A
#
# COMPACT_ATOMS: atom_id res chain seq x y z
N MET A 1 -3.12 21.01 3.49
CA MET A 1 -4.18 21.52 4.39
C MET A 1 -3.82 21.04 5.78
N GLN A 2 -3.68 21.92 6.76
CA GLN A 2 -3.29 21.52 8.12
C GLN A 2 -4.45 20.73 8.73
N SER A 3 -4.24 19.46 9.11
CA SER A 3 -5.22 18.69 9.87
C SER A 3 -5.40 19.38 11.22
N GLU A 4 -6.57 19.99 11.45
CA GLU A 4 -6.92 20.47 12.78
C GLU A 4 -6.94 19.30 13.76
N LYS A 5 -6.28 19.46 14.91
CA LYS A 5 -6.25 18.43 15.95
C LYS A 5 -7.68 18.12 16.38
N ILE A 6 -8.07 16.85 16.35
CA ILE A 6 -9.38 16.41 16.82
C ILE A 6 -9.51 16.78 18.30
N PRO A 7 -10.54 17.55 18.70
CA PRO A 7 -10.78 17.87 20.09
C PRO A 7 -10.90 16.60 20.95
N SER A 8 -10.27 16.60 22.13
CA SER A 8 -10.24 15.44 23.03
C SER A 8 -11.63 14.93 23.42
N ALA A 9 -12.61 15.84 23.53
CA ALA A 9 -14.00 15.49 23.80
C ALA A 9 -14.61 14.59 22.71
N ILE A 10 -14.29 14.85 21.43
CA ILE A 10 -14.81 14.08 20.30
C ILE A 10 -14.15 12.70 20.25
N LEU A 11 -12.84 12.63 20.47
CA LEU A 11 -12.09 11.37 20.55
C LEU A 11 -12.62 10.44 21.66
N ASN A 12 -12.92 11.00 22.84
CA ASN A 12 -13.47 10.25 23.96
C ASN A 12 -14.88 9.73 23.66
N ALA A 13 -15.75 10.57 23.10
CA ALA A 13 -17.09 10.17 22.71
C ALA A 13 -17.07 9.06 21.64
N ALA A 14 -16.20 9.19 20.63
CA ALA A 14 -16.05 8.18 19.59
C ALA A 14 -15.55 6.83 20.13
N ALA A 15 -14.57 6.85 21.05
CA ALA A 15 -14.10 5.63 21.70
C ALA A 15 -15.20 4.92 22.50
N LEU A 16 -16.02 5.67 23.25
CA LEU A 16 -17.14 5.14 24.02
C LEU A 16 -18.22 4.49 23.12
N LEU A 17 -18.56 5.12 22.00
CA LEU A 17 -19.56 4.59 21.07
C LEU A 17 -19.12 3.27 20.41
N LEU A 18 -17.81 3.11 20.20
CA LEU A 18 -17.23 1.93 19.55
C LEU A 18 -16.88 0.81 20.55
N GLN A 19 -16.84 1.11 21.84
CA GLN A 19 -16.49 0.18 22.91
C GLN A 19 -17.32 -1.12 22.96
N PRO A 20 -18.64 -1.12 22.64
CA PRO A 20 -19.43 -2.37 22.59
C PRO A 20 -18.96 -3.37 21.54
N TYR A 21 -18.32 -2.89 20.48
CA TYR A 21 -17.80 -3.73 19.39
C TYR A 21 -16.30 -4.00 19.53
N LEU A 22 -15.59 -3.13 20.24
CA LEU A 22 -14.14 -3.18 20.44
C LEU A 22 -13.80 -2.84 21.90
N PRO A 23 -13.82 -3.83 22.82
CA PRO A 23 -13.69 -3.58 24.25
C PRO A 23 -12.34 -2.97 24.67
N ASP A 24 -11.29 -3.23 23.87
CA ASP A 24 -9.93 -2.74 24.12
C ASP A 24 -9.63 -1.37 23.50
N LEU A 25 -10.63 -0.72 22.88
CA LEU A 25 -10.46 0.56 22.20
C LEU A 25 -10.38 1.70 23.22
N THR A 26 -9.26 2.42 23.21
CA THR A 26 -9.06 3.63 24.02
C THR A 26 -8.94 4.87 23.12
N PRO A 27 -9.19 6.08 23.66
CA PRO A 27 -9.02 7.32 22.89
C PRO A 27 -7.62 7.45 22.27
N GLN A 28 -6.57 7.06 23.02
CA GLN A 28 -5.19 7.06 22.54
C GLN A 28 -4.95 6.06 21.39
N LYS A 29 -5.53 4.86 21.48
CA LYS A 29 -5.44 3.86 20.40
C LYS A 29 -6.17 4.34 19.14
N LEU A 30 -7.32 5.01 19.31
CA LEU A 30 -8.08 5.59 18.21
C LEU A 30 -7.31 6.72 17.53
N GLU A 31 -6.72 7.63 18.31
CA GLU A 31 -5.87 8.71 17.79
C GLU A 31 -4.66 8.17 17.02
N THR A 32 -3.97 7.17 17.58
CA THR A 32 -2.81 6.53 16.93
C THR A 32 -3.22 5.85 15.61
N ALA A 33 -4.36 5.16 15.58
CA ALA A 33 -4.86 4.50 14.38
C ALA A 33 -5.25 5.51 13.28
N LEU A 34 -5.88 6.63 13.66
CA LEU A 34 -6.23 7.70 12.74
C LEU A 34 -4.97 8.40 12.20
N ALA A 35 -4.02 8.74 13.07
CA ALA A 35 -2.74 9.33 12.67
C ALA A 35 -1.93 8.40 11.76
N ALA A 36 -1.92 7.10 12.03
CA ALA A 36 -1.33 6.11 11.13
C ALA A 36 -2.06 6.10 9.78
N LYS A 37 -3.40 6.11 9.76
CA LYS A 37 -4.16 6.13 8.51
C LYS A 37 -3.97 7.42 7.72
N GLU A 38 -3.86 8.58 8.37
CA GLU A 38 -3.56 9.86 7.72
C GLU A 38 -2.16 9.87 7.10
N LYS A 39 -1.15 9.35 7.81
CA LYS A 39 0.19 9.17 7.25
C LYS A 39 0.18 8.22 6.05
N ASN A 40 -0.63 7.17 6.10
CA ASN A 40 -0.81 6.20 5.03
C ASN A 40 -1.86 6.64 3.97
N ALA A 41 -2.45 7.83 4.06
CA ALA A 41 -3.54 8.25 3.16
C ALA A 41 -3.10 8.57 1.72
N GLY A 42 -1.80 8.46 1.44
CA GLY A 42 -1.23 8.51 0.09
C GLY A 42 -0.10 7.49 -0.14
N GLU A 43 0.29 6.73 0.88
CA GLU A 43 1.27 5.65 0.74
C GLU A 43 0.51 4.37 0.36
N LEU A 44 0.80 3.89 -0.85
CA LEU A 44 0.40 2.55 -1.25
C LEU A 44 0.99 1.59 -0.21
N ASP A 45 0.17 0.77 0.44
CA ASP A 45 0.64 -0.31 1.32
C ASP A 45 1.37 -1.36 0.47
N LEU A 46 2.63 -1.05 0.18
CA LEU A 46 3.62 -1.83 -0.54
C LEU A 46 4.11 -3.00 0.33
N SER A 47 3.45 -3.36 1.43
CA SER A 47 3.68 -4.64 2.09
C SER A 47 2.84 -5.76 1.47
N ARG A 48 1.68 -5.41 0.87
CA ARG A 48 0.84 -6.36 0.14
C ARG A 48 1.40 -6.58 -1.25
N LYS A 49 1.59 -7.85 -1.62
CA LYS A 49 1.96 -8.21 -2.99
C LYS A 49 0.93 -7.63 -3.97
N LEU A 50 1.40 -6.87 -4.94
CA LEU A 50 0.57 -6.09 -5.86
C LEU A 50 -0.03 -6.97 -6.96
N THR A 51 -1.20 -6.61 -7.43
CA THR A 51 -1.69 -7.14 -8.72
C THR A 51 -0.96 -6.49 -9.88
N ARG A 52 -0.99 -7.13 -11.05
CA ARG A 52 -0.43 -6.55 -12.29
C ARG A 52 -1.10 -5.22 -12.66
N ALA A 53 -2.39 -5.07 -12.38
CA ALA A 53 -3.14 -3.84 -12.65
C ALA A 53 -2.76 -2.71 -11.69
N GLU A 54 -2.52 -3.00 -10.41
CA GLU A 54 -1.97 -2.03 -9.45
C GLU A 54 -0.56 -1.62 -9.84
N CYS A 55 0.31 -2.57 -10.14
CA CYS A 55 1.67 -2.30 -10.60
C CYS A 55 1.68 -1.42 -11.87
N ALA A 56 0.78 -1.67 -12.82
CA ALA A 56 0.63 -0.86 -14.03
C ALA A 56 0.25 0.60 -13.72
N ARG A 57 -0.70 0.80 -12.80
CA ARG A 57 -1.11 2.14 -12.33
C ARG A 57 0.04 2.89 -11.67
N ILE A 58 0.81 2.20 -10.82
CA ILE A 58 1.94 2.78 -10.09
C ILE A 58 3.06 3.21 -11.04
N LEU A 59 3.40 2.34 -11.98
CA LEU A 59 4.46 2.61 -12.96
C LEU A 59 4.02 3.53 -14.11
N GLY A 60 2.72 3.86 -14.21
CA GLY A 60 2.18 4.65 -15.32
C GLY A 60 2.28 3.95 -16.68
N VAL A 61 2.26 2.61 -16.71
CA VAL A 61 2.42 1.82 -17.94
C VAL A 61 1.23 0.89 -18.19
N SER A 62 1.17 0.30 -19.39
CA SER A 62 0.18 -0.74 -19.69
C SER A 62 0.43 -2.04 -18.90
N VAL A 63 -0.62 -2.82 -18.66
CA VAL A 63 -0.51 -4.16 -18.06
C VAL A 63 0.36 -5.10 -18.90
N ASN A 64 0.36 -4.94 -20.22
CA ASN A 64 1.24 -5.69 -21.12
C ASN A 64 2.72 -5.34 -20.90
N SER A 65 3.02 -4.07 -20.63
CA SER A 65 4.37 -3.64 -20.26
C SER A 65 4.82 -4.28 -18.95
N VAL A 66 3.95 -4.33 -17.94
CA VAL A 66 4.22 -5.03 -16.67
C VAL A 66 4.50 -6.51 -16.91
N HIS A 67 3.70 -7.18 -17.75
CA HIS A 67 3.96 -8.58 -18.11
C HIS A 67 5.34 -8.75 -18.75
N ARG A 68 5.71 -7.88 -19.71
CA ARG A 68 7.05 -7.88 -20.32
C ARG A 68 8.16 -7.63 -19.30
N TYR A 69 7.95 -6.73 -18.34
CA TYR A 69 8.93 -6.46 -17.28
C TYR A 69 9.15 -7.64 -16.36
N ILE A 70 8.09 -8.41 -16.06
CA ILE A 70 8.22 -9.67 -15.32
C ILE A 70 8.99 -10.71 -16.15
N GLN A 71 8.67 -10.87 -17.44
CA GLN A 71 9.35 -11.82 -18.33
C GLN A 71 10.83 -11.49 -18.52
N ASN A 72 11.17 -10.21 -18.57
CA ASN A 72 12.54 -9.73 -18.70
C ASN A 72 13.29 -9.65 -17.35
N GLY A 73 12.64 -10.02 -16.24
CA GLY A 73 13.26 -10.02 -14.90
C GLY A 73 13.44 -8.65 -14.25
N TYR A 74 12.84 -7.59 -14.81
CA TYR A 74 12.85 -6.25 -14.21
C TYR A 74 11.91 -6.10 -13.01
N LEU A 75 10.90 -6.98 -12.91
CA LEU A 75 9.98 -7.04 -11.78
C LEU A 75 9.98 -8.44 -11.18
N ARG A 76 10.12 -8.52 -9.86
CA ARG A 76 9.99 -9.76 -9.11
C ARG A 76 8.51 -10.10 -8.98
N ALA A 77 8.11 -11.31 -9.38
CA ALA A 77 6.72 -11.75 -9.28
C ALA A 77 6.60 -13.19 -8.77
N ILE A 78 5.56 -13.44 -8.00
CA ILE A 78 5.17 -14.75 -7.47
C ILE A 78 3.95 -15.23 -8.25
N ASN A 79 4.09 -16.38 -8.90
CA ASN A 79 2.99 -17.06 -9.57
C ASN A 79 2.26 -17.94 -8.56
N ILE A 80 1.06 -17.53 -8.13
CA ILE A 80 0.21 -18.34 -7.25
C ILE A 80 -0.52 -19.41 -8.06
N SER A 81 -0.92 -19.06 -9.29
CA SER A 81 -1.54 -19.98 -10.25
C SER A 81 -1.27 -19.49 -11.68
N PRO A 82 -1.54 -20.29 -12.74
CA PRO A 82 -1.26 -19.90 -14.13
C PRO A 82 -1.89 -18.57 -14.56
N ARG A 83 -2.97 -18.15 -13.89
CA ARG A 83 -3.66 -16.88 -14.17
C ARG A 83 -3.43 -15.81 -13.09
N LEU A 84 -2.92 -16.20 -11.92
CA LEU A 84 -2.80 -15.34 -10.75
C LEU A 84 -1.33 -15.05 -10.43
N VAL A 85 -0.93 -13.84 -10.79
CA VAL A 85 0.43 -13.32 -10.54
C VAL A 85 0.34 -12.20 -9.52
N ARG A 86 1.30 -12.17 -8.62
CA ARG A 86 1.48 -11.14 -7.60
C ARG A 86 2.89 -10.55 -7.73
N VAL A 87 2.98 -9.24 -7.86
CA VAL A 87 4.23 -8.51 -8.05
C VAL A 87 4.77 -8.08 -6.69
N ASP A 88 6.09 -8.21 -6.51
CA ASP A 88 6.77 -7.80 -5.30
C ASP A 88 6.89 -6.27 -5.27
N PRO A 89 6.26 -5.60 -4.31
CA PRO A 89 6.26 -4.14 -4.22
C PRO A 89 7.66 -3.52 -4.12
N GLU A 90 8.61 -4.16 -3.43
CA GLU A 90 10.01 -3.70 -3.39
C GLU A 90 10.62 -3.60 -4.79
N SER A 91 10.39 -4.60 -5.65
CA SER A 91 10.90 -4.58 -7.02
C SER A 91 10.29 -3.46 -7.87
N VAL A 92 9.04 -3.06 -7.58
CA VAL A 92 8.40 -1.92 -8.25
C VAL A 92 9.06 -0.61 -7.80
N GLN A 93 9.37 -0.48 -6.51
CA GLN A 93 10.03 0.69 -5.95
C GLN A 93 11.49 0.80 -6.44
N GLU A 94 12.22 -0.32 -6.49
CA GLU A 94 13.55 -0.39 -7.11
C GLU A 94 13.52 0.07 -8.57
N LEU A 95 12.51 -0.37 -9.35
CA LEU A 95 12.35 0.02 -10.75
C LEU A 95 12.02 1.51 -10.90
N LEU A 96 11.20 2.07 -10.01
CA LEU A 96 10.89 3.51 -9.98
C LEU A 96 12.11 4.36 -9.64
N THR A 97 12.96 3.86 -8.74
CA THR A 97 14.11 4.59 -8.22
C THR A 97 15.29 4.53 -9.19
N ASN A 98 15.57 3.35 -9.73
CA ASN A 98 16.76 3.09 -10.53
C ASN A 98 16.51 3.10 -12.05
N GLY A 99 15.25 3.13 -12.48
CA GLY A 99 14.88 2.97 -13.87
C GLY A 99 15.14 1.54 -14.39
N ILE A 100 14.92 1.32 -15.70
CA ILE A 100 15.17 0.03 -16.34
C ILE A 100 16.67 -0.13 -16.54
N ILE A 101 17.34 -0.79 -15.60
CA ILE A 101 18.73 -1.23 -15.78
C ILE A 101 18.69 -2.43 -16.73
N ALA A 102 19.17 -2.25 -17.96
CA ALA A 102 19.31 -3.34 -18.92
C ALA A 102 20.26 -4.39 -18.35
N ARG A 103 19.72 -5.50 -17.81
CA ARG A 103 20.53 -6.67 -17.49
C ARG A 103 20.72 -7.45 -18.78
N GLU A 104 21.97 -7.55 -19.23
CA GLU A 104 22.35 -8.47 -20.30
C GLU A 104 22.00 -9.90 -19.86
N LYS A 105 21.44 -10.65 -20.80
CA LYS A 105 20.95 -12.03 -20.62
C LYS A 105 22.06 -13.00 -20.27
#